data_AF-B7Z1G3-F1
#
_entry.id   AF-B7Z1G3-F1
#
_cell.length_a   1.000
_cell.length_b   1.000
_cell.length_c   1.000
_cell.angle_alpha   90.00
_cell.angle_beta   90.00
_cell.angle_gamma   90.00
#
_symmetry.space_group_name_H-M   'P 1'
#
loop_
_entity.id
_entity.type
_entity.pdbx_description
1 polymer ?
#
loop_
_entity_poly.entity_id
_entity_poly.type
_entity_poly.pdbx_seq_one_letter_code
_entity_poly.pdbx_strand_id
1 'polypeptide(L)'
;MMQLTFWLRVPPPFSHFKRQFRSLCSDDTPMVRRAAASKLGEFAKVLELDSVKSEIVPLFTSLASDEQDSVRLLAVEACVSIAQLLSQDDLETLVMPTLRQAAEDKSCRVRYMVADRFSELQKAMGPKITLNDLIPAFQNLLKDCEAEVRAAAAHKVKELGENLPIEDRETIIMNQILPYIKELVSDTNQHVKSALASVIMGLSTILGKENTIEHLLPLFLAQLKDECPDVRLNIISNLDCVNEVIGIRQLSQSLLPAIVELAEDAKWRVRLAIIEYMPLLAGQLGVEFFDEKLNSLCMAWLVDHVYAIREAATNNLMKLVQKFGTEWAQNTIVPKVLVMANDPNYLHRMTTLFCINALSEACGQEITTKQMLPIVLKMAGDQVANVRFNVAKSLQKIGPILDTNALQGEVKPVLQKLGQDEDMDVKYFAQEAISVLALA
;
A
#
# COMPACT_ATOMS: atom_id res chain seq x y z
N MET A 1 33.28 64.69 22.19
CA MET A 1 34.19 63.53 22.14
C MET A 1 33.82 62.64 23.33
N MET A 2 33.44 61.38 23.05
CA MET A 2 33.14 60.27 24.00
C MET A 2 31.87 60.44 24.88
N GLN A 3 31.01 59.44 25.11
CA GLN A 3 31.11 57.98 24.94
C GLN A 3 29.68 57.41 24.88
N LEU A 4 29.31 56.76 23.76
CA LEU A 4 28.15 55.85 23.67
C LEU A 4 28.62 54.48 24.15
N THR A 5 28.33 54.12 25.40
CA THR A 5 28.58 52.78 25.93
C THR A 5 27.50 51.83 25.42
N PHE A 6 27.81 51.16 24.30
CA PHE A 6 27.13 49.94 23.87
C PHE A 6 27.31 48.87 24.95
N TRP A 7 26.26 48.58 25.71
CA TRP A 7 26.18 47.35 26.49
C TRP A 7 26.03 46.17 25.52
N LEU A 8 27.15 45.60 25.08
CA LEU A 8 27.17 44.24 24.54
C LEU A 8 26.75 43.29 25.67
N ARG A 9 25.48 42.88 25.67
CA ARG A 9 24.95 41.89 26.60
C ARG A 9 25.69 40.58 26.34
N VAL A 10 26.68 40.28 27.20
CA VAL A 10 27.39 38.99 27.17
C VAL A 10 26.32 37.89 27.24
N PRO A 11 26.32 36.89 26.34
CA PRO A 11 25.39 35.78 26.42
C PRO A 11 25.47 35.14 27.81
N PRO A 12 24.35 34.72 28.42
CA PRO A 12 24.38 34.01 29.69
C PRO A 12 25.33 32.80 29.57
N PRO A 13 26.14 32.50 30.61
CA PRO A 13 27.00 31.33 30.57
C PRO A 13 26.13 30.08 30.40
N PHE A 14 26.63 29.09 29.67
CA PHE A 14 25.86 27.89 29.32
C PHE A 14 25.31 27.14 30.55
N SER A 15 25.97 27.27 31.70
CA SER A 15 25.52 26.79 33.02
C SER A 15 24.18 27.39 33.48
N HIS A 16 23.85 28.62 33.08
CA HIS A 16 22.57 29.26 33.34
C HIS A 16 21.43 28.58 32.57
N PHE A 17 21.63 28.30 31.28
CA PHE A 17 20.66 27.61 30.45
C PHE A 17 20.39 26.20 30.94
N LYS A 18 21.44 25.45 31.32
CA LYS A 18 21.28 24.10 31.92
C LYS A 18 20.42 24.13 33.19
N ARG A 19 20.63 25.11 34.07
CA ARG A 19 19.83 25.27 35.30
C ARG A 19 18.37 25.63 35.02
N GLN A 20 18.12 26.54 34.09
CA GLN A 20 16.76 26.90 33.70
C GLN A 20 16.05 25.71 33.05
N PHE A 21 16.72 24.96 32.18
CA PHE A 21 16.15 23.78 31.55
C PHE A 21 15.76 22.72 32.59
N ARG A 22 16.62 22.47 33.60
CA ARG A 22 16.29 21.61 34.74
C ARG A 22 15.02 22.07 35.45
N SER A 23 14.86 23.38 35.69
CA SER A 23 13.66 23.95 36.30
C SER A 23 12.40 23.70 35.47
N LEU A 24 12.50 23.75 34.13
CA LEU A 24 11.38 23.47 33.23
C LEU A 24 11.01 21.98 33.22
N CYS A 25 12.00 21.09 33.34
CA CYS A 25 11.75 19.64 33.44
C CYS A 25 11.03 19.25 34.74
N SER A 26 11.17 20.04 35.81
CA SER A 26 10.52 19.81 37.11
C SER A 26 9.42 20.84 37.42
N ASP A 27 8.87 21.50 36.40
CA ASP A 27 7.82 22.52 36.59
C ASP A 27 6.53 21.89 37.12
N ASP A 28 5.80 22.59 37.98
CA ASP A 28 4.53 22.11 38.53
C ASP A 28 3.48 21.87 37.42
N THR A 29 3.59 22.61 36.31
CA THR A 29 2.66 22.55 35.19
C THR A 29 3.04 21.42 34.20
N PRO A 30 2.18 20.40 34.00
CA PRO A 30 2.46 19.30 33.08
C PRO A 30 2.74 19.74 31.63
N MET A 31 2.10 20.81 31.17
CA MET A 31 2.32 21.35 29.82
C MET A 31 3.76 21.85 29.62
N VAL A 32 4.37 22.41 30.66
CA VAL A 32 5.76 22.88 30.63
C VAL A 32 6.71 21.70 30.63
N ARG A 33 6.50 20.71 31.50
CA ARG A 33 7.30 19.48 31.51
C ARG A 33 7.22 18.71 30.19
N ARG A 34 6.04 18.64 29.59
CA ARG A 34 5.83 18.07 28.26
C ARG A 34 6.64 18.79 27.19
N ALA A 35 6.62 20.12 27.19
CA ALA A 35 7.43 20.91 26.25
C ALA A 35 8.94 20.68 26.48
N ALA A 36 9.38 20.65 27.73
CA ALA A 36 10.76 20.36 28.09
C ALA A 36 11.19 18.95 27.62
N ALA A 37 10.37 17.93 27.85
CA ALA A 37 10.62 16.56 27.40
C ALA A 37 10.78 16.47 25.87
N SER A 38 9.93 17.15 25.10
CA SER A 38 10.04 17.19 23.63
C SER A 38 11.33 17.82 23.12
N LYS A 39 11.96 18.69 23.91
CA LYS A 39 13.20 19.41 23.56
C LYS A 39 14.45 18.84 24.22
N LEU A 40 14.31 17.82 25.07
CA LEU A 40 15.43 17.22 25.79
C LEU A 40 16.47 16.62 24.84
N GLY A 41 16.02 15.91 23.79
CA GLY A 41 16.91 15.32 22.79
C GLY A 41 17.69 16.34 21.96
N GLU A 42 17.03 17.41 21.50
CA GLU A 42 17.68 18.52 20.78
C GLU A 42 18.67 19.26 21.68
N PHE A 43 18.31 19.49 22.95
CA PHE A 43 19.18 20.14 23.91
C PHE A 43 20.40 19.28 24.23
N ALA A 44 20.24 17.96 24.37
CA ALA A 44 21.35 17.03 24.62
C ALA A 44 22.43 17.09 23.53
N LYS A 45 22.03 17.25 22.25
CA LYS A 45 22.94 17.28 21.10
C LYS A 45 23.91 18.46 21.09
N VAL A 46 23.60 19.54 21.82
CA VAL A 46 24.47 20.72 21.92
C VAL A 46 25.29 20.77 23.21
N LEU A 47 25.21 19.74 24.06
CA LEU A 47 26.00 19.64 25.29
C LEU A 47 27.25 18.77 25.08
N GLU A 48 28.26 19.00 25.93
CA GLU A 48 29.40 18.11 26.08
C GLU A 48 28.98 16.77 26.69
N LEU A 49 29.66 15.68 26.32
CA LEU A 49 29.35 14.31 26.74
C LEU A 49 29.21 14.16 28.26
N ASP A 50 30.12 14.77 29.03
CA ASP A 50 30.09 14.70 30.50
C ASP A 50 28.85 15.39 31.08
N SER A 51 28.39 16.48 30.45
CA SER A 51 27.13 17.15 30.82
C SER A 51 25.92 16.31 30.41
N VAL A 52 25.96 15.59 29.29
CA VAL A 52 24.89 14.66 28.91
C VAL A 52 24.74 13.56 29.96
N LYS A 53 25.84 12.93 30.37
CA LYS A 53 25.84 11.87 31.38
C LYS A 53 25.40 12.37 32.76
N SER A 54 25.96 13.48 33.23
CA SER A 54 25.74 13.96 34.60
C SER A 54 24.45 14.77 34.78
N GLU A 55 23.94 15.41 33.72
CA GLU A 55 22.78 16.30 33.83
C GLU A 55 21.57 15.84 32.98
N ILE A 56 21.77 15.42 31.74
CA ILE A 56 20.65 15.04 30.85
C ILE A 56 20.08 13.68 31.21
N VAL A 57 20.91 12.67 31.46
CA VAL A 57 20.43 11.33 31.83
C VAL A 57 19.52 11.37 33.07
N PRO A 58 19.87 12.05 34.18
CA PRO A 58 18.96 12.18 35.32
C PRO A 58 17.63 12.88 34.98
N LEU A 59 17.66 13.92 34.13
CA LEU A 59 16.44 14.59 33.68
C LEU A 59 15.57 13.68 32.83
N PHE A 60 16.19 12.91 31.93
CA PHE A 60 15.52 11.89 31.13
C PHE A 60 14.86 10.84 32.01
N THR A 61 15.57 10.26 32.98
CA THR A 61 15.01 9.28 33.91
C THR A 61 13.86 9.86 34.73
N SER A 62 13.97 11.10 35.19
CA SER A 62 12.90 11.79 35.91
C SER A 62 11.65 11.98 35.06
N LEU A 63 11.80 12.45 33.82
CA LEU A 63 10.69 12.67 32.90
C LEU A 63 10.06 11.35 32.41
N ALA A 64 10.87 10.30 32.26
CA ALA A 64 10.40 8.96 31.92
C ALA A 64 9.62 8.29 33.07
N SER A 65 9.77 8.76 34.30
CA SER A 65 8.99 8.32 35.47
C SER A 65 7.94 9.34 35.93
N ASP A 66 7.62 10.34 35.09
CA ASP A 66 6.63 11.37 35.41
C ASP A 66 5.23 10.77 35.69
N GLU A 67 4.45 11.41 36.55
CA GLU A 67 3.07 10.98 36.83
C GLU A 67 2.19 11.01 35.57
N GLN A 68 2.45 11.96 34.66
CA GLN A 68 1.67 12.18 33.45
C GLN A 68 2.21 11.35 32.28
N ASP A 69 1.36 10.49 31.71
CA ASP A 69 1.72 9.65 30.56
C ASP A 69 2.17 10.49 29.34
N SER A 70 1.54 11.66 29.15
CA SER A 70 1.84 12.61 28.09
C SER A 70 3.26 13.18 28.13
N VAL A 71 3.91 13.15 29.30
CA VAL A 71 5.32 13.52 29.48
C VAL A 71 6.19 12.28 29.27
N ARG A 72 5.83 11.14 29.89
CA ARG A 72 6.59 9.89 29.78
C ARG A 72 6.76 9.41 28.33
N LEU A 73 5.72 9.53 27.50
CA LEU A 73 5.79 9.10 26.10
C LEU A 73 6.82 9.92 25.30
N LEU A 74 6.99 11.22 25.59
CA LEU A 74 7.99 12.05 24.93
C LEU A 74 9.42 11.75 25.41
N ALA A 75 9.57 11.17 26.60
CA ALA A 75 10.87 10.71 27.06
C ALA A 75 11.42 9.58 26.16
N VAL A 76 10.56 8.73 25.58
CA VAL A 76 10.97 7.69 24.63
C VAL A 76 11.57 8.30 23.35
N GLU A 77 11.02 9.40 22.84
CA GLU A 77 11.61 10.11 21.69
C GLU A 77 12.98 10.73 22.05
N ALA A 78 13.09 11.30 23.25
CA ALA A 78 14.36 11.81 23.74
C ALA A 78 15.40 10.68 23.93
N CYS A 79 14.96 9.47 24.30
CA CYS A 79 15.81 8.29 24.44
C CYS A 79 16.60 7.99 23.17
N VAL A 80 15.96 8.07 21.98
CA VAL A 80 16.63 7.87 20.69
C VAL A 80 17.77 8.87 20.50
N SER A 81 17.50 10.16 20.77
CA SER A 81 18.51 11.22 20.61
C SER A 81 19.64 11.12 21.62
N ILE A 82 19.34 10.79 22.88
CA ILE A 82 20.35 10.61 23.93
C ILE A 82 21.22 9.40 23.62
N ALA A 83 20.61 8.32 23.14
CA ALA A 83 21.31 7.10 22.84
C ALA A 83 22.39 7.26 21.76
N GLN A 84 22.10 8.06 20.73
CA GLN A 84 23.04 8.38 19.66
C GLN A 84 24.30 9.14 20.14
N LEU A 85 24.28 9.71 21.35
CA LEU A 85 25.38 10.50 21.91
C LEU A 85 26.27 9.71 22.86
N LEU A 86 25.84 8.53 23.31
CA LEU A 86 26.51 7.77 24.38
C LEU A 86 27.27 6.56 23.83
N SER A 87 28.28 6.11 24.58
CA SER A 87 28.98 4.86 24.26
C SER A 87 28.14 3.64 24.63
N GLN A 88 28.43 2.47 24.04
CA GLN A 88 27.68 1.24 24.30
C GLN A 88 27.62 0.86 25.80
N ASP A 89 28.72 1.02 26.54
CA ASP A 89 28.76 0.72 27.97
C ASP A 89 27.89 1.69 28.80
N ASP A 90 27.85 2.96 28.37
CA ASP A 90 26.98 3.96 28.99
C ASP A 90 25.50 3.69 28.68
N LEU A 91 25.16 3.21 27.48
CA LEU A 91 23.77 2.86 27.12
C LEU A 91 23.22 1.76 28.02
N GLU A 92 24.01 0.70 28.22
CA GLU A 92 23.63 -0.46 29.04
C GLU A 92 23.38 -0.07 30.50
N THR A 93 24.16 0.89 31.03
CA THR A 93 24.09 1.32 32.43
C THR A 93 23.12 2.47 32.69
N LEU A 94 23.06 3.46 31.79
CA LEU A 94 22.36 4.73 32.00
C LEU A 94 20.98 4.79 31.32
N VAL A 95 20.83 4.19 30.14
CA VAL A 95 19.62 4.35 29.31
C VAL A 95 18.71 3.14 29.41
N MET A 96 19.26 1.94 29.33
CA MET A 96 18.49 0.69 29.28
C MET A 96 17.54 0.47 30.46
N PRO A 97 17.88 0.78 31.72
CA PRO A 97 16.91 0.65 32.82
C PRO A 97 15.63 1.46 32.58
N THR A 98 15.77 2.69 32.07
CA THR A 98 14.65 3.58 31.78
C THR A 98 13.85 3.09 30.57
N LEU A 99 14.53 2.58 29.54
CA LEU A 99 13.86 2.05 28.36
C LEU A 99 13.08 0.76 28.66
N ARG A 100 13.62 -0.16 29.48
CA ARG A 100 12.90 -1.34 29.95
C ARG A 100 11.64 -0.96 30.72
N GLN A 101 11.75 0.04 31.61
CA GLN A 101 10.59 0.58 32.34
C GLN A 101 9.53 1.15 31.40
N ALA A 102 9.93 1.87 30.34
CA ALA A 102 9.00 2.42 29.36
C ALA A 102 8.31 1.33 28.51
N ALA A 103 9.01 0.25 28.18
CA ALA A 103 8.46 -0.89 27.45
C ALA A 103 7.39 -1.66 28.27
N GLU A 104 7.49 -1.62 29.60
CA GLU A 104 6.56 -2.25 30.54
C GLU A 104 5.67 -1.22 31.27
N ASP A 105 5.56 0.01 30.75
CA ASP A 105 4.82 1.08 31.40
C ASP A 105 3.33 0.73 31.55
N LYS A 106 2.72 1.16 32.65
CA LYS A 106 1.28 0.99 32.89
C LYS A 106 0.40 1.59 31.79
N SER A 107 0.85 2.68 31.16
CA SER A 107 0.14 3.35 30.06
C SER A 107 0.50 2.70 28.73
N CYS A 108 -0.51 2.21 28.03
CA CYS A 108 -0.37 1.67 26.69
C CYS A 108 0.18 2.70 25.70
N ARG A 109 -0.04 4.01 25.93
CA ARG A 109 0.48 5.07 25.06
C ARG A 109 2.00 5.20 25.12
N VAL A 110 2.60 4.91 26.28
CA VAL A 110 4.06 4.89 26.43
C VAL A 110 4.62 3.65 25.76
N ARG A 111 4.02 2.47 26.00
CA ARG A 111 4.41 1.21 25.33
C ARG A 111 4.26 1.29 23.82
N TYR A 112 3.18 1.91 23.34
CA TYR A 112 2.95 2.22 21.93
C TYR A 112 4.10 3.06 21.36
N MET A 113 4.54 4.10 22.06
CA MET A 113 5.66 4.92 21.61
C MET A 113 6.97 4.12 21.51
N VAL A 114 7.20 3.18 22.43
CA VAL A 114 8.35 2.26 22.33
C VAL A 114 8.24 1.38 21.07
N ALA A 115 7.05 0.84 20.78
CA ALA A 115 6.80 0.05 19.58
C ALA A 115 6.96 0.88 18.29
N ASP A 116 6.40 2.10 18.25
CA ASP A 116 6.46 2.99 17.08
C ASP A 116 7.90 3.44 16.76
N ARG A 117 8.70 3.73 17.79
CA ARG A 117 10.11 4.13 17.67
C ARG A 117 11.09 2.96 17.69
N PHE A 118 10.61 1.72 17.62
CA PHE A 118 11.44 0.54 17.88
C PHE A 118 12.66 0.42 16.94
N SER A 119 12.47 0.68 15.63
CA SER A 119 13.57 0.64 14.66
C SER A 119 14.66 1.70 14.91
N GLU A 120 14.25 2.87 15.39
CA GLU A 120 15.16 3.97 15.70
C GLU A 120 15.94 3.66 16.99
N LEU A 121 15.25 3.11 17.99
CA LEU A 121 15.86 2.61 19.22
C LEU A 121 16.85 1.48 18.91
N GLN A 122 16.49 0.51 18.08
CA GLN A 122 17.37 -0.59 17.68
C GLN A 122 18.69 -0.09 17.07
N LYS A 123 18.60 0.86 16.12
CA LYS A 123 19.78 1.46 15.49
C LYS A 123 20.64 2.24 16.47
N ALA A 124 20.02 2.96 17.40
CA ALA A 124 20.75 3.76 18.40
C ALA A 124 21.38 2.89 19.50
N MET A 125 20.73 1.79 19.89
CA MET A 125 21.21 0.86 20.93
C MET A 125 22.33 -0.05 20.42
N GLY A 126 22.38 -0.34 19.12
CA GLY A 126 23.38 -1.22 18.54
C GLY A 126 23.09 -2.71 18.79
N PRO A 127 23.90 -3.60 18.19
CA PRO A 127 23.55 -5.02 18.06
C PRO A 127 23.58 -5.78 19.39
N LYS A 128 24.56 -5.54 20.26
CA LYS A 128 24.69 -6.25 21.55
C LYS A 128 23.47 -6.06 22.45
N ILE A 129 23.06 -4.80 22.65
CA ILE A 129 21.87 -4.46 23.44
C ILE A 129 20.60 -4.93 22.74
N THR A 130 20.55 -4.84 21.41
CA THR A 130 19.40 -5.35 20.64
C THR A 130 19.16 -6.84 20.94
N LEU A 131 20.21 -7.65 20.91
CA LEU A 131 20.12 -9.09 21.11
C LEU A 131 19.66 -9.45 22.52
N ASN A 132 20.23 -8.81 23.54
CA ASN A 132 20.00 -9.18 24.94
C ASN A 132 18.72 -8.59 25.52
N ASP A 133 18.31 -7.40 25.07
CA ASP A 133 17.26 -6.63 25.74
C ASP A 133 16.10 -6.24 24.82
N LEU A 134 16.39 -5.78 23.60
CA LEU A 134 15.33 -5.29 22.73
C LEU A 134 14.51 -6.43 22.15
N ILE A 135 15.10 -7.59 21.83
CA ILE A 135 14.31 -8.73 21.32
C ILE A 135 13.28 -9.21 22.37
N PRO A 136 13.65 -9.49 23.65
CA PRO A 136 12.65 -9.81 24.67
C PRO A 136 11.58 -8.73 24.86
N ALA A 137 11.97 -7.45 24.83
CA ALA A 137 11.01 -6.34 24.91
C ALA A 137 10.05 -6.34 23.71
N PHE A 138 10.55 -6.59 22.49
CA PHE A 138 9.73 -6.67 21.28
C PHE A 138 8.73 -7.82 21.34
N GLN A 139 9.16 -8.98 21.83
CA GLN A 139 8.26 -10.12 22.06
C GLN A 139 7.10 -9.74 23.00
N ASN A 140 7.39 -8.97 24.07
CA ASN A 140 6.36 -8.45 24.97
C ASN A 140 5.40 -7.47 24.27
N LEU A 141 5.90 -6.60 23.40
CA LEU A 141 5.07 -5.67 22.62
C LEU A 141 4.19 -6.39 21.59
N LEU A 142 4.68 -7.47 20.97
CA LEU A 142 3.88 -8.30 20.04
C LEU A 142 2.74 -9.03 20.75
N LYS A 143 2.86 -9.34 22.05
CA LYS A 143 1.80 -9.97 22.87
C LYS A 143 1.11 -9.01 23.84
N ASP A 144 1.23 -7.70 23.61
CA ASP A 144 0.65 -6.69 24.50
C ASP A 144 -0.86 -6.89 24.65
N CYS A 145 -1.43 -6.58 25.82
CA CYS A 145 -2.88 -6.68 26.02
C CYS A 145 -3.65 -5.70 25.11
N GLU A 146 -3.07 -4.56 24.76
CA GLU A 146 -3.68 -3.53 23.93
C GLU A 146 -3.39 -3.72 22.45
N ALA A 147 -4.44 -3.73 21.63
CA ALA A 147 -4.33 -4.00 20.20
C ALA A 147 -3.54 -2.91 19.44
N GLU A 148 -3.61 -1.65 19.87
CA GLU A 148 -2.85 -0.56 19.24
C GLU A 148 -1.33 -0.76 19.37
N VAL A 149 -0.87 -1.28 20.52
CA VAL A 149 0.54 -1.59 20.75
C VAL A 149 0.97 -2.78 19.90
N ARG A 150 0.15 -3.85 19.86
CA ARG A 150 0.43 -5.01 19.00
C ARG A 150 0.49 -4.64 17.52
N ALA A 151 -0.40 -3.76 17.06
CA ALA A 151 -0.41 -3.29 15.67
C ALA A 151 0.85 -2.47 15.33
N ALA A 152 1.27 -1.57 16.23
CA ALA A 152 2.52 -0.82 16.06
C ALA A 152 3.74 -1.75 16.02
N ALA A 153 3.82 -2.73 16.92
CA ALA A 153 4.89 -3.72 16.93
C ALA A 153 4.88 -4.60 15.66
N ALA A 154 3.70 -5.06 15.22
CA ALA A 154 3.54 -5.85 14.01
C ALA A 154 4.10 -5.12 12.76
N HIS A 155 3.85 -3.82 12.62
CA HIS A 155 4.41 -3.00 11.53
C HIS A 155 5.95 -2.93 11.53
N LYS A 156 6.60 -3.14 12.68
CA LYS A 156 8.06 -3.07 12.81
C LYS A 156 8.78 -4.40 12.65
N VAL A 157 8.05 -5.50 12.45
CA VAL A 157 8.62 -6.85 12.29
C VAL A 157 9.65 -6.93 11.14
N LYS A 158 9.33 -6.34 9.98
CA LYS A 158 10.24 -6.32 8.82
C LYS A 158 11.52 -5.53 9.14
N GLU A 159 11.37 -4.29 9.59
CA GLU A 159 12.49 -3.40 9.89
C GLU A 159 13.40 -3.97 11.00
N LEU A 160 12.81 -4.62 12.02
CA LEU A 160 13.57 -5.35 13.04
C LEU A 160 14.50 -6.38 12.40
N GLY A 161 13.93 -7.25 11.54
CA GLY A 161 14.67 -8.31 10.86
C GLY A 161 15.79 -7.79 9.96
N GLU A 162 15.57 -6.70 9.23
CA GLU A 162 16.57 -6.07 8.36
C GLU A 162 17.78 -5.51 9.13
N ASN A 163 17.55 -5.04 10.36
CA ASN A 163 18.57 -4.41 11.21
C ASN A 163 19.28 -5.39 12.18
N LEU A 164 18.90 -6.68 12.21
CA LEU A 164 19.61 -7.69 13.01
C LEU A 164 20.98 -8.05 12.40
N PRO A 165 21.99 -8.40 13.23
CA PRO A 165 23.28 -8.92 12.76
C PRO A 165 23.11 -10.10 11.81
N ILE A 166 23.80 -10.09 10.67
CA ILE A 166 23.61 -11.08 9.59
C ILE A 166 23.79 -12.52 10.09
N GLU A 167 24.75 -12.75 10.98
CA GLU A 167 25.13 -14.08 11.48
C GLU A 167 23.98 -14.76 12.27
N ASP A 168 23.27 -14.00 13.11
CA ASP A 168 22.20 -14.54 13.98
C ASP A 168 20.78 -14.28 13.46
N ARG A 169 20.65 -13.45 12.41
CA ARG A 169 19.38 -12.91 11.91
C ARG A 169 18.32 -13.99 11.67
N GLU A 170 18.68 -15.03 10.93
CA GLU A 170 17.75 -16.10 10.56
C GLU A 170 17.29 -16.86 11.82
N THR A 171 18.24 -17.26 12.68
CA THR A 171 17.95 -18.02 13.90
C THR A 171 17.06 -17.24 14.86
N ILE A 172 17.30 -15.94 15.00
CA ILE A 172 16.48 -15.05 15.83
C ILE A 172 15.06 -14.94 15.26
N ILE A 173 14.92 -14.63 13.97
CA ILE A 173 13.58 -14.47 13.38
C ILE A 173 12.79 -15.78 13.51
N MET A 174 13.42 -16.91 13.20
CA MET A 174 12.79 -18.23 13.22
C MET A 174 12.39 -18.68 14.63
N ASN A 175 13.27 -18.53 15.62
CA ASN A 175 13.03 -19.09 16.95
C ASN A 175 12.37 -18.10 17.91
N GLN A 176 12.62 -16.80 17.75
CA GLN A 176 12.23 -15.78 18.71
C GLN A 176 11.10 -14.86 18.23
N ILE A 177 10.92 -14.68 16.93
CA ILE A 177 9.91 -13.75 16.39
C ILE A 177 8.75 -14.48 15.72
N LEU A 178 9.04 -15.50 14.90
CA LEU A 178 8.05 -16.25 14.12
C LEU A 178 6.93 -16.87 14.96
N PRO A 179 7.14 -17.41 16.18
CA PRO A 179 6.04 -17.90 17.02
C PRO A 179 4.98 -16.81 17.29
N TYR A 180 5.41 -15.58 17.57
CA TYR A 180 4.51 -14.45 17.80
C TYR A 180 3.83 -13.98 16.52
N ILE A 181 4.53 -14.01 15.37
CA ILE A 181 3.91 -13.75 14.07
C ILE A 181 2.75 -14.73 13.82
N LYS A 182 2.94 -16.02 14.12
CA LYS A 182 1.90 -17.04 13.95
C LYS A 182 0.65 -16.74 14.79
N GLU A 183 0.84 -16.27 16.02
CA GLU A 183 -0.26 -15.83 16.89
C GLU A 183 -0.97 -14.59 16.32
N LEU A 184 -0.21 -13.59 15.86
CA LEU A 184 -0.74 -12.33 15.32
C LEU A 184 -1.53 -12.50 14.01
N VAL A 185 -1.23 -13.51 13.20
CA VAL A 185 -2.05 -13.87 12.02
C VAL A 185 -3.49 -14.19 12.41
N SER A 186 -3.67 -14.77 13.60
CA SER A 186 -4.99 -15.16 14.14
C SER A 186 -5.48 -14.18 15.21
N ASP A 187 -4.96 -12.95 15.26
CA ASP A 187 -5.37 -11.95 16.25
C ASP A 187 -6.86 -11.61 16.09
N THR A 188 -7.54 -11.47 17.24
CA THR A 188 -8.94 -11.05 17.30
C THR A 188 -9.19 -9.66 16.71
N ASN A 189 -8.18 -8.78 16.72
CA ASN A 189 -8.27 -7.42 16.24
C ASN A 189 -7.84 -7.31 14.77
N GLN A 190 -8.75 -6.85 13.92
CA GLN A 190 -8.51 -6.69 12.49
C GLN A 190 -7.36 -5.71 12.14
N HIS A 191 -7.13 -4.68 12.95
CA HIS A 191 -6.05 -3.71 12.71
C HIS A 191 -4.68 -4.33 12.92
N VAL A 192 -4.55 -5.24 13.91
CA VAL A 192 -3.32 -5.99 14.16
C VAL A 192 -3.01 -6.91 12.98
N LYS A 193 -4.02 -7.67 12.53
CA LYS A 193 -3.87 -8.54 11.34
C LYS A 193 -3.50 -7.76 10.09
N SER A 194 -4.15 -6.61 9.88
CA SER A 194 -3.91 -5.73 8.72
C SER A 194 -2.50 -5.13 8.77
N ALA A 195 -2.05 -4.70 9.95
CA ALA A 195 -0.69 -4.22 10.19
C ALA A 195 0.35 -5.28 9.81
N LEU A 196 0.20 -6.50 10.33
CA LEU A 196 1.09 -7.61 10.00
C LEU A 196 1.08 -7.95 8.51
N ALA A 197 -0.10 -8.04 7.90
CA ALA A 197 -0.27 -8.34 6.48
C ALA A 197 0.47 -7.36 5.56
N SER A 198 0.61 -6.10 5.98
CA SER A 198 1.32 -5.09 5.18
C SER A 198 2.84 -5.29 5.12
N VAL A 199 3.43 -6.08 6.04
CA VAL A 199 4.89 -6.21 6.17
C VAL A 199 5.41 -7.65 6.17
N ILE A 200 4.56 -8.65 6.43
CA ILE A 200 4.96 -10.05 6.63
C ILE A 200 5.80 -10.60 5.47
N MET A 201 5.47 -10.25 4.23
CA MET A 201 6.20 -10.74 3.05
C MET A 201 7.56 -10.08 2.85
N GLY A 202 7.84 -8.97 3.51
CA GLY A 202 9.18 -8.42 3.56
C GLY A 202 10.18 -9.33 4.27
N LEU A 203 9.72 -10.30 5.07
CA LEU A 203 10.60 -11.29 5.69
C LEU A 203 11.10 -12.35 4.69
N SER A 204 10.46 -12.50 3.53
CA SER A 204 10.82 -13.54 2.56
C SER A 204 12.23 -13.35 1.99
N THR A 205 12.62 -12.09 1.74
CA THR A 205 13.98 -11.75 1.27
C THR A 205 15.04 -11.94 2.35
N ILE A 206 14.64 -12.03 3.62
CA ILE A 206 15.53 -12.25 4.77
C ILE A 206 15.73 -13.74 5.04
N LEU A 207 14.65 -14.52 5.07
CA LEU A 207 14.67 -15.94 5.45
C LEU A 207 15.07 -16.87 4.29
N GLY A 208 15.08 -16.36 3.06
CA GLY A 208 15.38 -17.16 1.88
C GLY A 208 14.23 -18.08 1.48
N LYS A 209 14.43 -18.82 0.40
CA LYS A 209 13.36 -19.56 -0.30
C LYS A 209 12.76 -20.70 0.51
N GLU A 210 13.60 -21.52 1.16
CA GLU A 210 13.15 -22.73 1.87
C GLU A 210 12.26 -22.37 3.06
N ASN A 211 12.77 -21.54 3.98
CA ASN A 211 12.02 -21.06 5.15
C ASN A 211 10.75 -20.27 4.76
N THR A 212 10.82 -19.49 3.66
CA THR A 212 9.63 -18.76 3.16
C THR A 212 8.53 -19.73 2.76
N ILE A 213 8.87 -20.79 2.02
CA ILE A 213 7.89 -21.79 1.57
C ILE A 213 7.36 -22.61 2.74
N GLU A 214 8.23 -23.04 3.66
CA GLU A 214 7.84 -23.90 4.77
C GLU A 214 7.01 -23.16 5.83
N HIS A 215 7.37 -21.91 6.14
CA HIS A 215 6.85 -21.22 7.32
C HIS A 215 6.06 -19.95 7.03
N LEU A 216 6.46 -19.13 6.04
CA LEU A 216 5.75 -17.88 5.74
C LEU A 216 4.56 -18.10 4.80
N LEU A 217 4.69 -18.98 3.81
CA LEU A 217 3.62 -19.24 2.83
C LEU A 217 2.31 -19.73 3.49
N PRO A 218 2.31 -20.64 4.49
CA PRO A 218 1.08 -20.99 5.19
C PRO A 218 0.40 -19.81 5.88
N LEU A 219 1.19 -18.90 6.48
CA LEU A 219 0.69 -17.69 7.14
C LEU A 219 0.13 -16.70 6.14
N PHE A 220 0.82 -16.52 5.02
CA PHE A 220 0.37 -15.71 3.91
C PHE A 220 -0.97 -16.19 3.34
N LEU A 221 -1.11 -17.50 3.11
CA LEU A 221 -2.36 -18.09 2.61
C LEU A 221 -3.50 -17.97 3.62
N ALA A 222 -3.21 -18.04 4.93
CA ALA A 222 -4.21 -17.81 5.97
C ALA A 222 -4.71 -16.36 5.94
N GLN A 223 -3.82 -15.36 5.84
CA GLN A 223 -4.20 -13.95 5.75
C GLN A 223 -4.87 -13.58 4.42
N LEU A 224 -4.52 -14.26 3.32
CA LEU A 224 -5.16 -14.09 2.02
C LEU A 224 -6.65 -14.50 2.04
N LYS A 225 -7.01 -15.42 2.94
CA LYS A 225 -8.39 -15.91 3.17
C LYS A 225 -9.05 -15.28 4.40
N ASP A 226 -8.49 -14.20 4.93
CA ASP A 226 -9.04 -13.53 6.11
C ASP A 226 -10.41 -12.90 5.83
N GLU A 227 -11.29 -12.89 6.83
CA GLU A 227 -12.60 -12.25 6.70
C GLU A 227 -12.50 -10.73 6.47
N CYS A 228 -11.45 -10.09 6.99
CA CYS A 228 -11.23 -8.66 6.88
C CYS A 228 -10.70 -8.29 5.48
N PRO A 229 -11.41 -7.44 4.71
CA PRO A 229 -10.97 -7.01 3.39
C PRO A 229 -9.62 -6.30 3.40
N ASP A 230 -9.33 -5.50 4.43
CA ASP A 230 -8.08 -4.73 4.51
C ASP A 230 -6.85 -5.63 4.71
N VAL A 231 -7.01 -6.77 5.40
CA VAL A 231 -5.96 -7.79 5.53
C VAL A 231 -5.66 -8.37 4.15
N ARG A 232 -6.70 -8.81 3.43
CA ARG A 232 -6.55 -9.41 2.09
C ARG A 232 -5.96 -8.43 1.08
N LEU A 233 -6.39 -7.17 1.11
CA LEU A 233 -5.84 -6.09 0.27
C LEU A 233 -4.34 -5.87 0.51
N ASN A 234 -3.91 -5.83 1.77
CA ASN A 234 -2.50 -5.66 2.12
C ASN A 234 -1.64 -6.84 1.64
N ILE A 235 -2.17 -8.07 1.73
CA ILE A 235 -1.52 -9.27 1.20
C ILE A 235 -1.40 -9.21 -0.32
N ILE A 236 -2.48 -8.84 -1.03
CA ILE A 236 -2.48 -8.73 -2.51
C ILE A 236 -1.46 -7.69 -2.97
N SER A 237 -1.40 -6.54 -2.30
CA SER A 237 -0.49 -5.44 -2.65
C SER A 237 1.00 -5.80 -2.52
N ASN A 238 1.31 -6.87 -1.77
CA ASN A 238 2.68 -7.34 -1.55
C ASN A 238 2.97 -8.70 -2.24
N LEU A 239 2.12 -9.14 -3.17
CA LEU A 239 2.32 -10.40 -3.90
C LEU A 239 3.60 -10.41 -4.75
N ASP A 240 4.04 -9.25 -5.23
CA ASP A 240 5.26 -9.12 -6.04
C ASP A 240 6.51 -9.63 -5.29
N CYS A 241 6.66 -9.27 -4.02
CA CYS A 241 7.78 -9.71 -3.18
C CYS A 241 7.82 -11.24 -3.01
N VAL A 242 6.65 -11.87 -2.90
CA VAL A 242 6.53 -13.33 -2.76
C VAL A 242 6.97 -14.03 -4.03
N ASN A 243 6.55 -13.48 -5.16
CA ASN A 243 6.81 -14.08 -6.47
C ASN A 243 8.31 -14.10 -6.80
N GLU A 244 9.08 -13.09 -6.39
CA GLU A 244 10.53 -13.06 -6.56
C GLU A 244 11.23 -14.22 -5.82
N VAL A 245 10.76 -14.59 -4.63
CA VAL A 245 11.42 -15.57 -3.76
C VAL A 245 10.98 -17.01 -4.06
N ILE A 246 9.67 -17.23 -4.24
CA ILE A 246 9.10 -18.58 -4.36
C ILE A 246 9.17 -19.08 -5.82
N GLY A 247 8.94 -18.18 -6.78
CA GLY A 247 8.83 -18.47 -8.20
C GLY A 247 7.44 -18.97 -8.64
N ILE A 248 7.20 -18.86 -9.94
CA ILE A 248 5.86 -18.94 -10.59
C ILE A 248 5.16 -20.30 -10.41
N ARG A 249 5.90 -21.41 -10.32
CA ARG A 249 5.32 -22.77 -10.25
C ARG A 249 4.58 -23.05 -8.95
N GLN A 250 5.13 -22.60 -7.82
CA GLN A 250 4.48 -22.78 -6.51
C GLN A 250 3.38 -21.73 -6.31
N LEU A 251 3.54 -20.54 -6.93
CA LEU A 251 2.49 -19.52 -7.02
C LEU A 251 1.21 -20.10 -7.67
N SER A 252 1.33 -20.77 -8.81
CA SER A 252 0.15 -21.32 -9.51
C SER A 252 -0.56 -22.44 -8.75
N GLN A 253 0.16 -23.25 -7.98
CA GLN A 253 -0.44 -24.37 -7.22
C GLN A 253 -1.13 -23.90 -5.93
N SER A 254 -0.51 -22.98 -5.18
CA SER A 254 -1.00 -22.60 -3.85
C SER A 254 -1.84 -21.31 -3.85
N LEU A 255 -1.52 -20.34 -4.71
CA LEU A 255 -2.15 -19.02 -4.68
C LEU A 255 -3.30 -18.87 -5.68
N LEU A 256 -3.28 -19.61 -6.79
CA LEU A 256 -4.35 -19.52 -7.79
C LEU A 256 -5.75 -19.74 -7.19
N PRO A 257 -6.01 -20.77 -6.37
CA PRO A 257 -7.35 -20.97 -5.82
C PRO A 257 -7.82 -19.78 -4.99
N ALA A 258 -6.91 -19.17 -4.23
CA ALA A 258 -7.22 -17.99 -3.43
C ALA A 258 -7.42 -16.73 -4.30
N ILE A 259 -6.64 -16.55 -5.37
CA ILE A 259 -6.83 -15.43 -6.32
C ILE A 259 -8.19 -15.53 -7.02
N VAL A 260 -8.61 -16.73 -7.41
CA VAL A 260 -9.94 -16.97 -8.01
C VAL A 260 -11.06 -16.61 -7.02
N GLU A 261 -10.92 -17.02 -5.76
CA GLU A 261 -11.87 -16.66 -4.70
C GLU A 261 -11.95 -15.14 -4.47
N LEU A 262 -10.81 -14.45 -4.49
CA LEU A 262 -10.73 -12.99 -4.32
C LEU A 262 -11.25 -12.21 -5.53
N ALA A 263 -11.13 -12.78 -6.73
CA ALA A 263 -11.68 -12.19 -7.95
C ALA A 263 -13.21 -12.04 -7.90
N GLU A 264 -13.87 -12.85 -7.09
CA GLU A 264 -15.33 -12.87 -6.90
C GLU A 264 -15.75 -12.31 -5.53
N ASP A 265 -14.84 -11.64 -4.83
CA ASP A 265 -15.10 -11.17 -3.46
C ASP A 265 -16.31 -10.23 -3.36
N ALA A 266 -17.06 -10.30 -2.26
CA ALA A 266 -18.22 -9.43 -2.03
C ALA A 266 -17.86 -7.93 -2.06
N LYS A 267 -16.67 -7.56 -1.58
CA LYS A 267 -16.20 -6.18 -1.54
C LYS A 267 -15.49 -5.83 -2.85
N TRP A 268 -16.08 -4.90 -3.60
CA TRP A 268 -15.54 -4.48 -4.89
C TRP A 268 -14.10 -3.96 -4.81
N ARG A 269 -13.66 -3.35 -3.71
CA ARG A 269 -12.26 -2.92 -3.57
C ARG A 269 -11.26 -4.08 -3.62
N VAL A 270 -11.63 -5.24 -3.08
CA VAL A 270 -10.81 -6.47 -3.17
C VAL A 270 -10.75 -6.94 -4.62
N ARG A 271 -11.90 -7.01 -5.29
CA ARG A 271 -11.97 -7.35 -6.73
C ARG A 271 -11.13 -6.39 -7.58
N LEU A 272 -11.18 -5.09 -7.30
CA LEU A 272 -10.40 -4.07 -8.00
C LEU A 272 -8.88 -4.33 -7.86
N ALA A 273 -8.40 -4.63 -6.65
CA ALA A 273 -6.99 -4.94 -6.43
C ALA A 273 -6.53 -6.16 -7.24
N ILE A 274 -7.37 -7.21 -7.34
CA ILE A 274 -7.08 -8.37 -8.17
C ILE A 274 -7.05 -8.01 -9.67
N ILE A 275 -7.96 -7.15 -10.13
CA ILE A 275 -7.98 -6.67 -11.53
C ILE A 275 -6.72 -5.89 -11.87
N GLU A 276 -6.23 -5.06 -10.95
CA GLU A 276 -5.00 -4.29 -11.15
C GLU A 276 -3.77 -5.19 -11.17
N TYR A 277 -3.78 -6.28 -10.39
CA TYR A 277 -2.70 -7.26 -10.33
C TYR A 277 -2.70 -8.27 -11.50
N MET A 278 -3.85 -8.50 -12.14
CA MET A 278 -4.02 -9.50 -13.21
C MET A 278 -3.03 -9.42 -14.39
N PRO A 279 -2.63 -8.24 -14.93
CA PRO A 279 -1.67 -8.18 -16.04
C PRO A 279 -0.29 -8.71 -15.66
N LEU A 280 0.12 -8.52 -14.40
CA LEU A 280 1.38 -9.03 -13.89
C LEU A 280 1.33 -10.57 -13.80
N LEU A 281 0.28 -11.12 -13.20
CA LEU A 281 0.01 -12.56 -13.15
C LEU A 281 0.00 -13.20 -14.54
N ALA A 282 -0.75 -12.62 -15.48
CA ALA A 282 -0.91 -13.14 -16.83
C ALA A 282 0.44 -13.27 -17.55
N GLY A 283 1.32 -12.27 -17.38
CA GLY A 283 2.66 -12.32 -17.97
C GLY A 283 3.59 -13.38 -17.40
N GLN A 284 3.42 -13.69 -16.13
CA GLN A 284 4.27 -14.64 -15.42
C GLN A 284 3.81 -16.07 -15.67
N LEU A 285 2.50 -16.30 -15.64
CA LEU A 285 1.91 -17.63 -15.84
C LEU A 285 1.87 -18.05 -17.31
N GLY A 286 1.94 -17.07 -18.23
CA GLY A 286 1.89 -17.30 -19.67
C GLY A 286 0.46 -17.39 -20.22
N VAL A 287 0.37 -17.31 -21.54
CA VAL A 287 -0.90 -17.20 -22.27
C VAL A 287 -1.77 -18.45 -22.15
N GLU A 288 -1.18 -19.65 -22.25
CA GLU A 288 -1.91 -20.92 -22.18
C GLU A 288 -2.65 -21.08 -20.85
N PHE A 289 -1.95 -20.79 -19.75
CA PHE A 289 -2.51 -20.85 -18.42
C PHE A 289 -3.61 -19.79 -18.21
N PHE A 290 -3.38 -18.58 -18.71
CA PHE A 290 -4.38 -17.51 -18.64
C PHE A 290 -5.67 -17.92 -19.34
N ASP A 291 -5.57 -18.48 -20.55
CA ASP A 291 -6.72 -18.89 -21.35
C ASP A 291 -7.52 -20.00 -20.67
N GLU A 292 -6.87 -20.96 -20.03
CA GLU A 292 -7.53 -22.06 -19.33
C GLU A 292 -8.17 -21.68 -17.99
N LYS A 293 -7.55 -20.78 -17.21
CA LYS A 293 -7.91 -20.57 -15.80
C LYS A 293 -8.40 -19.18 -15.43
N LEU A 294 -7.95 -18.13 -16.14
CA LEU A 294 -8.15 -16.73 -15.73
C LEU A 294 -9.02 -15.93 -16.70
N ASN A 295 -9.12 -16.35 -17.95
CA ASN A 295 -9.89 -15.69 -18.99
C ASN A 295 -11.38 -15.58 -18.62
N SER A 296 -11.98 -16.63 -18.04
CA SER A 296 -13.38 -16.59 -17.59
C SER A 296 -13.63 -15.49 -16.55
N LEU A 297 -12.71 -15.29 -15.60
CA LEU A 297 -12.80 -14.25 -14.57
C LEU A 297 -12.73 -12.85 -15.20
N CYS A 298 -11.80 -12.64 -16.14
CA CYS A 298 -11.66 -11.35 -16.83
C CYS A 298 -12.94 -10.96 -17.56
N MET A 299 -13.62 -11.93 -18.18
CA MET A 299 -14.90 -11.70 -18.85
C MET A 299 -16.03 -11.45 -17.86
N ALA A 300 -16.03 -12.13 -16.70
CA ALA A 300 -17.03 -11.92 -15.66
C ALA A 300 -16.99 -10.50 -15.08
N TRP A 301 -15.81 -9.89 -14.95
CA TRP A 301 -15.68 -8.51 -14.45
C TRP A 301 -16.27 -7.44 -15.39
N LEU A 302 -16.37 -7.71 -16.69
CA LEU A 302 -16.98 -6.79 -17.66
C LEU A 302 -18.50 -6.65 -17.46
N VAL A 303 -19.12 -7.61 -16.79
CA VAL A 303 -20.54 -7.62 -16.43
C VAL A 303 -20.76 -7.47 -14.91
N ASP A 304 -19.74 -6.99 -14.18
CA ASP A 304 -19.85 -6.72 -12.74
C ASP A 304 -20.92 -5.65 -12.46
N HIS A 305 -21.61 -5.76 -11.32
CA HIS A 305 -22.63 -4.80 -10.92
C HIS A 305 -22.07 -3.40 -10.63
N VAL A 306 -20.80 -3.29 -10.21
CA VAL A 306 -20.11 -2.03 -9.92
C VAL A 306 -19.44 -1.46 -11.17
N TYR A 307 -19.78 -0.22 -11.54
CA TYR A 307 -19.19 0.45 -12.70
C TYR A 307 -17.66 0.53 -12.64
N ALA A 308 -17.09 0.89 -11.49
CA ALA A 308 -15.64 1.00 -11.32
C ALA A 308 -14.91 -0.32 -11.62
N ILE A 309 -15.55 -1.47 -11.35
CA ILE A 309 -15.00 -2.79 -11.70
C ILE A 309 -15.04 -3.00 -13.21
N ARG A 310 -16.16 -2.69 -13.87
CA ARG A 310 -16.26 -2.81 -15.33
C ARG A 310 -15.26 -1.91 -16.06
N GLU A 311 -15.05 -0.70 -15.56
CA GLU A 311 -14.06 0.25 -16.08
C GLU A 311 -12.63 -0.27 -15.88
N ALA A 312 -12.29 -0.74 -14.68
CA ALA A 312 -11.00 -1.34 -14.41
C ALA A 312 -10.75 -2.60 -15.26
N ALA A 313 -11.75 -3.45 -15.43
CA ALA A 313 -11.69 -4.64 -16.28
C ALA A 313 -11.48 -4.29 -17.76
N THR A 314 -12.13 -3.23 -18.24
CA THR A 314 -11.94 -2.71 -19.60
C THR A 314 -10.49 -2.28 -19.83
N ASN A 315 -9.94 -1.48 -18.90
CA ASN A 315 -8.54 -1.05 -18.96
C ASN A 315 -7.57 -2.22 -18.78
N ASN A 316 -7.95 -3.23 -18.00
CA ASN A 316 -7.19 -4.46 -17.81
C ASN A 316 -7.04 -5.23 -19.13
N LEU A 317 -8.10 -5.37 -19.93
CA LEU A 317 -8.02 -6.02 -21.24
C LEU A 317 -6.98 -5.36 -22.14
N MET A 318 -6.93 -4.03 -22.19
CA MET A 318 -5.93 -3.30 -22.97
C MET A 318 -4.49 -3.68 -22.54
N LYS A 319 -4.23 -3.73 -21.23
CA LYS A 319 -2.92 -4.16 -20.69
C LYS A 319 -2.59 -5.62 -21.03
N LEU A 320 -3.59 -6.49 -21.06
CA LEU A 320 -3.42 -7.90 -21.47
C LEU A 320 -3.08 -8.01 -22.96
N VAL A 321 -3.76 -7.25 -23.84
CA VAL A 321 -3.45 -7.22 -25.27
C VAL A 321 -2.03 -6.69 -25.53
N GLN A 322 -1.60 -5.66 -24.81
CA GLN A 322 -0.22 -5.16 -24.90
C GLN A 322 0.82 -6.23 -24.52
N LYS A 323 0.43 -7.23 -23.73
CA LYS A 323 1.32 -8.29 -23.24
C LYS A 323 1.31 -9.55 -24.08
N PHE A 324 0.14 -9.99 -24.54
CA PHE A 324 -0.03 -11.22 -25.32
C PHE A 324 -0.13 -10.99 -26.83
N GLY A 325 -0.27 -9.73 -27.27
CA GLY A 325 -0.32 -9.35 -28.66
C GLY A 325 -1.73 -9.29 -29.25
N THR A 326 -1.80 -8.70 -30.44
CA THR A 326 -3.05 -8.39 -31.15
C THR A 326 -3.74 -9.63 -31.73
N GLU A 327 -2.97 -10.61 -32.20
CA GLU A 327 -3.50 -11.87 -32.73
C GLU A 327 -4.23 -12.68 -31.65
N TRP A 328 -3.64 -12.76 -30.45
CA TRP A 328 -4.31 -13.39 -29.30
C TRP A 328 -5.61 -12.65 -28.95
N ALA A 329 -5.58 -11.31 -28.93
CA ALA A 329 -6.78 -10.51 -28.65
C ALA A 329 -7.90 -10.79 -29.66
N GLN A 330 -7.55 -10.86 -30.95
CA GLN A 330 -8.49 -11.13 -32.04
C GLN A 330 -9.18 -12.49 -31.89
N ASN A 331 -8.45 -13.51 -31.45
CA ASN A 331 -8.98 -14.87 -31.37
C ASN A 331 -9.73 -15.14 -30.05
N THR A 332 -9.27 -14.56 -28.95
CA THR A 332 -9.72 -14.94 -27.60
C THR A 332 -10.62 -13.91 -26.93
N ILE A 333 -10.31 -12.62 -27.08
CA ILE A 333 -10.94 -11.53 -26.31
C ILE A 333 -12.03 -10.83 -27.12
N VAL A 334 -11.71 -10.41 -28.35
CA VAL A 334 -12.62 -9.64 -29.20
C VAL A 334 -13.97 -10.36 -29.39
N PRO A 335 -14.04 -11.66 -29.76
CA PRO A 335 -15.32 -12.32 -29.96
C PRO A 335 -16.23 -12.28 -28.72
N LYS A 336 -15.66 -12.41 -27.52
CA LYS A 336 -16.41 -12.40 -26.26
C LYS A 336 -16.95 -11.01 -25.93
N VAL A 337 -16.14 -9.97 -26.12
CA VAL A 337 -16.54 -8.57 -25.94
C VAL A 337 -17.69 -8.19 -26.87
N LEU A 338 -17.62 -8.62 -28.13
CA LEU A 338 -18.64 -8.27 -29.13
C LEU A 338 -19.99 -8.95 -28.87
N VAL A 339 -20.01 -10.15 -28.26
CA VAL A 339 -21.26 -10.85 -27.88
C VAL A 339 -22.08 -10.02 -26.87
N MET A 340 -21.42 -9.32 -25.95
CA MET A 340 -22.07 -8.47 -24.94
C MET A 340 -22.90 -7.32 -25.53
N ALA A 341 -22.70 -6.97 -26.81
CA ALA A 341 -23.52 -5.98 -27.50
C ALA A 341 -25.01 -6.39 -27.60
N ASN A 342 -25.32 -7.67 -27.41
CA ASN A 342 -26.69 -8.20 -27.44
C ASN A 342 -27.23 -8.52 -26.03
N ASP A 343 -26.52 -8.14 -24.96
CA ASP A 343 -26.97 -8.37 -23.59
C ASP A 343 -28.26 -7.57 -23.29
N PRO A 344 -29.26 -8.15 -22.60
CA PRO A 344 -30.49 -7.44 -22.25
C PRO A 344 -30.24 -6.17 -21.40
N ASN A 345 -29.19 -6.17 -20.58
CA ASN A 345 -28.82 -5.03 -19.75
C ASN A 345 -28.02 -3.99 -20.56
N TYR A 346 -28.56 -2.78 -20.67
CA TYR A 346 -27.90 -1.70 -21.40
C TYR A 346 -26.54 -1.30 -20.82
N LEU A 347 -26.31 -1.51 -19.50
CA LEU A 347 -25.02 -1.25 -18.87
C LEU A 347 -23.93 -2.19 -19.43
N HIS A 348 -24.27 -3.45 -19.71
CA HIS A 348 -23.32 -4.41 -20.28
C HIS A 348 -23.06 -4.11 -21.75
N ARG A 349 -24.11 -3.71 -22.50
CA ARG A 349 -23.95 -3.21 -23.87
C ARG A 349 -23.05 -1.97 -23.92
N MET A 350 -23.22 -1.04 -23.00
CA MET A 350 -22.31 0.11 -22.87
C MET A 350 -20.88 -0.32 -22.58
N THR A 351 -20.66 -1.35 -21.75
CA THR A 351 -19.31 -1.90 -21.54
C THR A 351 -18.68 -2.39 -22.84
N THR A 352 -19.45 -2.98 -23.78
CA THR A 352 -18.90 -3.34 -25.10
C THR A 352 -18.29 -2.15 -25.82
N LEU A 353 -18.96 -0.99 -25.81
CA LEU A 353 -18.46 0.23 -26.43
C LEU A 353 -17.18 0.73 -25.73
N PHE A 354 -17.13 0.67 -24.40
CA PHE A 354 -15.92 1.04 -23.64
C PHE A 354 -14.76 0.08 -23.92
N CYS A 355 -15.01 -1.22 -24.01
CA CYS A 355 -14.02 -2.20 -24.43
C CYS A 355 -13.50 -1.94 -25.83
N ILE A 356 -14.38 -1.64 -26.80
CA ILE A 356 -13.94 -1.30 -28.16
C ILE A 356 -13.07 -0.04 -28.16
N ASN A 357 -13.44 0.98 -27.39
CA ASN A 357 -12.64 2.20 -27.26
C ASN A 357 -11.22 1.88 -26.77
N ALA A 358 -11.09 1.09 -25.70
CA ALA A 358 -9.79 0.72 -25.14
C ALA A 358 -9.00 -0.25 -26.04
N LEU A 359 -9.65 -1.26 -26.63
CA LEU A 359 -9.01 -2.27 -27.46
C LEU A 359 -8.57 -1.72 -28.81
N SER A 360 -9.27 -0.72 -29.37
CA SER A 360 -8.90 -0.11 -30.65
C SER A 360 -7.47 0.47 -30.64
N GLU A 361 -7.05 1.03 -29.50
CA GLU A 361 -5.70 1.58 -29.32
C GLU A 361 -4.61 0.50 -29.33
N ALA A 362 -4.94 -0.73 -28.94
CA ALA A 362 -3.98 -1.83 -28.82
C ALA A 362 -4.03 -2.81 -30.01
N CYS A 363 -5.18 -3.04 -30.64
CA CYS A 363 -5.38 -4.05 -31.68
C CYS A 363 -5.04 -3.57 -33.10
N GLY A 364 -4.87 -2.26 -33.32
CA GLY A 364 -4.53 -1.69 -34.61
C GLY A 364 -5.72 -1.55 -35.59
N GLN A 365 -5.45 -0.94 -36.74
CA GLN A 365 -6.49 -0.52 -37.70
C GLN A 365 -7.28 -1.69 -38.30
N GLU A 366 -6.60 -2.76 -38.75
CA GLU A 366 -7.27 -3.85 -39.45
C GLU A 366 -8.34 -4.56 -38.61
N ILE A 367 -8.00 -4.95 -37.37
CA ILE A 367 -8.92 -5.63 -36.45
C ILE A 367 -10.06 -4.67 -36.05
N THR A 368 -9.72 -3.41 -35.78
CA THR A 368 -10.71 -2.39 -35.41
C THR A 368 -11.74 -2.18 -36.52
N THR A 369 -11.30 -2.00 -37.77
CA THR A 369 -12.19 -1.79 -38.92
C THR A 369 -13.00 -3.03 -39.25
N LYS A 370 -12.39 -4.23 -39.29
CA LYS A 370 -13.07 -5.45 -39.78
C LYS A 370 -14.00 -6.11 -38.75
N GLN A 371 -13.67 -6.04 -37.45
CA GLN A 371 -14.42 -6.79 -36.43
C GLN A 371 -15.18 -5.89 -35.44
N MET A 372 -14.56 -4.80 -34.98
CA MET A 372 -15.15 -3.97 -33.93
C MET A 372 -16.14 -2.94 -34.48
N LEU A 373 -15.75 -2.22 -35.55
CA LEU A 373 -16.56 -1.17 -36.17
C LEU A 373 -17.98 -1.64 -36.56
N PRO A 374 -18.18 -2.81 -37.21
CA PRO A 374 -19.53 -3.27 -37.58
C PRO A 374 -20.49 -3.38 -36.39
N ILE A 375 -19.97 -3.75 -35.21
CA ILE A 375 -20.77 -3.85 -33.99
C ILE A 375 -21.11 -2.45 -33.46
N VAL A 376 -20.16 -1.51 -33.45
CA VAL A 376 -20.44 -0.11 -33.07
C VAL A 376 -21.53 0.49 -33.95
N LEU A 377 -21.45 0.28 -35.27
CA LEU A 377 -22.46 0.77 -36.23
C LEU A 377 -23.83 0.11 -36.01
N LYS A 378 -23.86 -1.20 -35.73
CA LYS A 378 -25.11 -1.92 -35.38
C LYS A 378 -25.77 -1.33 -34.12
N MET A 379 -24.98 -1.00 -33.12
CA MET A 379 -25.46 -0.46 -31.84
C MET A 379 -26.03 0.97 -31.96
N ALA A 380 -25.81 1.68 -33.08
CA ALA A 380 -26.46 2.96 -33.34
C ALA A 380 -28.00 2.86 -33.37
N GLY A 381 -28.55 1.66 -33.62
CA GLY A 381 -29.98 1.38 -33.59
C GLY A 381 -30.53 0.91 -32.24
N ASP A 382 -29.75 1.00 -31.15
CA ASP A 382 -30.21 0.57 -29.82
C ASP A 382 -31.42 1.37 -29.35
N GLN A 383 -32.34 0.71 -28.64
CA GLN A 383 -33.55 1.35 -28.12
C GLN A 383 -33.23 2.36 -27.01
N VAL A 384 -32.11 2.18 -26.30
CA VAL A 384 -31.70 3.04 -25.18
C VAL A 384 -30.81 4.17 -25.69
N ALA A 385 -31.24 5.41 -25.47
CA ALA A 385 -30.50 6.62 -25.87
C ALA A 385 -29.07 6.64 -25.31
N ASN A 386 -28.87 6.16 -24.08
CA ASN A 386 -27.54 6.04 -23.46
C ASN A 386 -26.56 5.19 -24.27
N VAL A 387 -27.04 4.13 -24.92
CA VAL A 387 -26.19 3.34 -25.81
C VAL A 387 -25.90 4.12 -27.08
N ARG A 388 -26.93 4.74 -27.68
CA ARG A 388 -26.79 5.49 -28.95
C ARG A 388 -25.85 6.69 -28.84
N PHE A 389 -25.88 7.48 -27.78
CA PHE A 389 -24.93 8.59 -27.64
C PHE A 389 -23.51 8.10 -27.33
N ASN A 390 -23.37 6.95 -26.64
CA ASN A 390 -22.06 6.34 -26.45
C ASN A 390 -21.51 5.75 -27.75
N VAL A 391 -22.36 5.32 -28.70
CA VAL A 391 -21.93 4.97 -30.06
C VAL A 391 -21.29 6.17 -30.74
N ALA A 392 -21.91 7.35 -30.67
CA ALA A 392 -21.32 8.57 -31.23
C ALA A 392 -19.94 8.89 -30.61
N LYS A 393 -19.83 8.82 -29.28
CA LYS A 393 -18.54 8.99 -28.56
C LYS A 393 -17.50 7.95 -28.97
N SER A 394 -17.91 6.69 -29.11
CA SER A 394 -17.03 5.61 -29.55
C SER A 394 -16.52 5.84 -30.97
N LEU A 395 -17.40 6.22 -31.91
CA LEU A 395 -17.02 6.55 -33.29
C LEU A 395 -16.04 7.73 -33.33
N GLN A 396 -16.25 8.77 -32.53
CA GLN A 396 -15.29 9.87 -32.37
C GLN A 396 -13.92 9.38 -31.86
N LYS A 397 -13.91 8.47 -30.89
CA LYS A 397 -12.70 7.97 -30.25
C LYS A 397 -11.89 7.04 -31.16
N ILE A 398 -12.55 6.11 -31.86
CA ILE A 398 -11.88 5.16 -32.75
C ILE A 398 -11.61 5.75 -34.14
N GLY A 399 -12.28 6.83 -34.51
CA GLY A 399 -12.18 7.46 -35.83
C GLY A 399 -10.75 7.72 -36.32
N PRO A 400 -9.82 8.25 -35.49
CA PRO A 400 -8.42 8.45 -35.89
C PRO A 400 -7.66 7.17 -36.27
N ILE A 401 -8.15 6.00 -35.86
CA ILE A 401 -7.53 4.70 -36.12
C ILE A 401 -8.06 4.10 -37.44
N LEU A 402 -9.28 4.48 -37.85
CA LEU A 402 -9.93 3.97 -39.05
C LEU A 402 -9.34 4.57 -40.32
N ASP A 403 -9.50 3.86 -41.45
CA ASP A 403 -9.11 4.40 -42.74
C ASP A 403 -10.16 5.40 -43.27
N THR A 404 -9.75 6.24 -44.22
CA THR A 404 -10.61 7.27 -44.81
C THR A 404 -11.85 6.69 -45.48
N ASN A 405 -11.78 5.47 -46.01
CA ASN A 405 -12.91 4.85 -46.70
C ASN A 405 -13.99 4.43 -45.69
N ALA A 406 -13.60 3.80 -44.58
CA ALA A 406 -14.51 3.45 -43.48
C ALA A 406 -15.11 4.71 -42.84
N LEU A 407 -14.29 5.76 -42.64
CA LEU A 407 -14.76 7.04 -42.10
C LEU A 407 -15.84 7.70 -42.97
N GLN A 408 -15.61 7.80 -44.27
CA GLN A 408 -16.55 8.46 -45.18
C GLN A 408 -17.73 7.55 -45.59
N GLY A 409 -17.48 6.27 -45.81
CA GLY A 409 -18.45 5.32 -46.34
C GLY A 409 -19.37 4.72 -45.28
N GLU A 410 -18.89 4.51 -44.05
CA GLU A 410 -19.64 3.79 -43.01
C GLU A 410 -19.92 4.65 -41.77
N VAL A 411 -18.92 5.39 -41.27
CA VAL A 411 -19.05 6.19 -40.03
C VAL A 411 -19.89 7.45 -40.26
N LYS A 412 -19.58 8.24 -41.30
CA LYS A 412 -20.27 9.51 -41.60
C LYS A 412 -21.79 9.34 -41.73
N PRO A 413 -22.33 8.37 -42.50
CA PRO A 413 -23.78 8.18 -42.62
C PRO A 413 -24.46 7.87 -41.28
N VAL A 414 -23.81 7.07 -40.43
CA VAL A 414 -24.36 6.70 -39.12
C VAL A 414 -24.36 7.89 -38.16
N LEU A 415 -23.29 8.69 -38.12
CA LEU A 415 -23.26 9.91 -37.31
C LEU A 415 -24.29 10.94 -37.78
N GLN A 416 -24.48 11.11 -39.10
CA GLN A 416 -25.51 11.99 -39.63
C GLN A 416 -26.93 11.54 -39.24
N LYS A 417 -27.18 10.22 -39.25
CA LYS A 417 -28.45 9.65 -38.77
C LYS A 417 -28.66 9.90 -37.28
N LEU A 418 -27.62 9.71 -36.44
CA LEU A 418 -27.68 10.01 -35.01
C LEU A 418 -27.83 11.52 -34.73
N GLY A 419 -27.32 12.39 -35.61
CA GLY A 419 -27.56 13.84 -35.55
C GLY A 419 -29.03 14.23 -35.76
N GLN A 420 -29.86 13.31 -36.25
CA GLN A 420 -31.30 13.46 -36.43
C GLN A 420 -32.12 12.66 -35.40
N ASP A 421 -31.50 12.10 -34.36
CA ASP A 421 -32.19 11.32 -33.31
C ASP A 421 -33.28 12.15 -32.61
N GLU A 422 -34.14 11.56 -31.81
CA GLU A 422 -35.10 12.34 -31.01
C GLU A 422 -34.45 12.89 -29.74
N ASP A 423 -33.48 12.15 -29.19
CA ASP A 423 -32.77 12.47 -27.96
C ASP A 423 -31.71 13.56 -28.16
N MET A 424 -31.67 14.54 -27.26
CA MET A 424 -30.79 15.71 -27.37
C MET A 424 -29.32 15.39 -27.13
N ASP A 425 -29.01 14.45 -26.23
CA ASP A 425 -27.62 14.05 -25.96
C ASP A 425 -27.06 13.27 -27.15
N VAL A 426 -27.89 12.41 -27.76
CA VAL A 426 -27.49 11.69 -28.99
C VAL A 426 -27.15 12.67 -30.11
N LYS A 427 -27.98 13.69 -30.35
CA LYS A 427 -27.69 14.74 -31.34
C LYS A 427 -26.40 15.48 -31.04
N TYR A 428 -26.23 15.90 -29.78
CA TYR A 428 -25.07 16.68 -29.35
C TYR A 428 -23.77 15.92 -29.62
N PHE A 429 -23.66 14.68 -29.12
CA PHE A 429 -22.44 13.89 -29.29
C PHE A 429 -22.21 13.44 -30.73
N ALA A 430 -23.27 13.24 -31.53
CA ALA A 430 -23.13 12.97 -32.96
C ALA A 430 -22.56 14.16 -33.74
N GLN A 431 -23.08 15.36 -33.48
CA GLN A 431 -22.60 16.60 -34.11
C GLN A 431 -21.15 16.92 -33.69
N GLU A 432 -20.83 16.73 -32.41
CA GLU A 432 -19.47 16.86 -31.88
C GLU A 432 -18.51 15.89 -32.58
N ALA A 433 -18.88 14.61 -32.70
CA ALA A 433 -18.09 13.60 -33.40
C ALA A 433 -17.85 13.97 -34.88
N ILE A 434 -18.87 14.45 -35.60
CA ILE A 434 -18.74 14.91 -37.00
C ILE A 434 -17.74 16.06 -37.10
N SER A 435 -17.83 17.03 -36.18
CA SER A 435 -16.93 18.19 -36.15
C SER A 435 -15.49 17.76 -35.87
N VAL A 436 -15.26 16.90 -34.88
CA VAL A 436 -13.93 16.47 -34.45
C VAL A 436 -13.25 15.61 -35.53
N LEU A 437 -14.01 14.75 -36.20
CA LEU A 437 -13.50 13.89 -37.28
C LEU A 437 -13.42 14.59 -38.64
N ALA A 438 -13.76 15.89 -38.71
CA ALA A 438 -13.82 16.65 -39.96
C ALA A 438 -14.69 15.99 -41.05
N LEU A 439 -15.81 15.40 -40.63
CA LEU A 439 -16.78 14.71 -41.50
C LEU A 439 -17.96 15.61 -41.91
N ALA A 440 -17.86 16.91 -41.66
CA ALA A 440 -18.91 17.88 -42.00
C ALA A 440 -19.31 17.83 -43.49
#